data_AF-A0AA89BXS3-F1
#
_entry.id   AF-A0AA89BXS3-F1
#
_cell.length_a   1.000
_cell.length_b   1.000
_cell.length_c   1.000
_cell.angle_alpha   90.00
_cell.angle_beta   90.00
_cell.angle_gamma   90.00
#
_symmetry.space_group_name_H-M   'P 1'
#
loop_
_entity.id
_entity.type
_entity.pdbx_description
1 polymer ?
#
loop_
_entity_poly.entity_id
_entity_poly.type
_entity_poly.pdbx_seq_one_letter_code
_entity_poly.pdbx_strand_id
1 'polypeptide(L)'
;MNVPKLANFMEIDVFVLVACPENSLLDTSEFYKPVVTPFEMEMACNSDREWTGNYVTDFRSLLPGGEEYVEISEKSKEESMDVSLISGKMRTLGQTDTPELSSTAVILRNESMAVSNVSADTAGEFLSTRSWKGLDQQLGETPIIKAVEGRKGIASGYTHEESNT
;
A
#
# COMPACT_ATOMS: atom_id res chain seq x y z
N MET A 1 0.79 -3.75 -15.27
CA MET A 1 1.63 -3.61 -14.05
C MET A 1 3.08 -3.43 -14.48
N ASN A 2 3.95 -2.82 -13.67
CA ASN A 2 5.35 -2.55 -14.05
C ASN A 2 6.29 -2.81 -12.86
N VAL A 3 7.22 -3.75 -13.03
CA VAL A 3 8.15 -4.21 -11.98
C VAL A 3 9.03 -3.08 -11.43
N PRO A 4 9.76 -2.30 -12.25
CA PRO A 4 10.52 -1.14 -11.77
C PRO A 4 9.73 -0.15 -10.91
N LYS A 5 8.44 0.07 -11.23
CA LYS A 5 7.60 1.00 -10.45
C LYS A 5 7.31 0.49 -9.05
N LEU A 6 7.08 -0.81 -8.90
CA LEU A 6 6.80 -1.43 -7.60
C LEU A 6 8.07 -1.55 -6.75
N ALA A 7 9.24 -1.74 -7.37
CA ALA A 7 10.52 -1.80 -6.68
C ALA A 7 10.89 -0.50 -5.92
N ASN A 8 10.29 0.64 -6.26
CA ASN A 8 10.49 1.91 -5.54
C ASN A 8 9.88 1.94 -4.13
N PHE A 9 9.10 0.93 -3.74
CA PHE A 9 8.44 0.83 -2.45
C PHE A 9 8.98 -0.37 -1.67
N MET A 10 10.20 -0.26 -1.17
CA MET A 10 10.90 -1.36 -0.48
C MET A 10 10.19 -1.79 0.81
N GLU A 11 9.38 -0.91 1.38
CA GLU A 11 8.72 -1.08 2.68
C GLU A 11 7.35 -1.77 2.55
N ILE A 12 6.89 -1.98 1.32
CA ILE A 12 5.68 -2.74 1.04
C ILE A 12 6.03 -4.21 0.92
N ASP A 13 5.39 -5.04 1.74
CA ASP A 13 5.64 -6.48 1.75
C ASP A 13 4.72 -7.26 0.81
N VAL A 14 3.54 -6.74 0.52
CA VAL A 14 2.55 -7.37 -0.37
C VAL A 14 1.79 -6.29 -1.14
N PHE A 15 1.56 -6.51 -2.44
CA PHE A 15 0.70 -5.65 -3.26
C PHE A 15 -0.62 -6.36 -3.56
N VAL A 16 -1.75 -5.67 -3.38
CA VAL A 16 -3.07 -6.19 -3.79
C VAL A 16 -3.43 -5.58 -5.13
N LEU A 17 -3.64 -6.43 -6.15
CA LEU A 17 -4.03 -6.01 -7.48
C LEU A 17 -5.55 -5.98 -7.64
N VAL A 18 -6.13 -4.77 -7.63
CA VAL A 18 -7.54 -4.58 -8.00
C VAL A 18 -7.61 -4.25 -9.49
N ALA A 19 -7.96 -5.24 -10.31
CA ALA A 19 -8.00 -5.12 -11.77
C ALA A 19 -9.23 -5.82 -12.37
N CYS A 20 -9.33 -5.79 -13.71
CA CYS A 20 -10.30 -6.57 -14.47
C CYS A 20 -10.07 -8.07 -14.21
N PRO A 21 -11.11 -8.89 -13.97
CA PRO A 21 -10.96 -10.31 -13.65
C PRO A 21 -10.19 -11.10 -14.72
N GLU A 22 -10.23 -10.67 -15.98
CA GLU A 22 -9.52 -11.26 -17.11
C GLU A 22 -8.00 -11.00 -17.06
N ASN A 23 -7.54 -10.04 -16.26
CA ASN A 23 -6.14 -9.64 -16.13
C ASN A 23 -5.58 -9.91 -14.72
N SER A 24 -6.33 -10.62 -13.87
CA SER A 24 -5.93 -10.95 -12.49
C SER A 24 -4.89 -12.08 -12.43
N LEU A 25 -4.79 -12.91 -13.47
CA LEU A 25 -3.79 -13.99 -13.57
C LEU A 25 -2.50 -13.47 -14.22
N LEU A 26 -1.75 -12.66 -13.47
CA LEU A 26 -0.43 -12.20 -13.90
C LEU A 26 0.64 -13.26 -13.60
N ASP A 27 1.65 -13.34 -14.47
CA ASP A 27 2.90 -14.01 -14.13
C ASP A 27 3.62 -13.17 -13.07
N THR A 28 3.67 -13.68 -11.84
CA THR A 28 4.23 -12.99 -10.68
C THR A 28 5.73 -13.26 -10.49
N SER A 29 6.35 -14.08 -11.35
CA SER A 29 7.75 -14.53 -11.18
C SER A 29 8.78 -13.39 -11.22
N GLU A 30 8.49 -12.31 -11.93
CA GLU A 30 9.39 -11.15 -12.07
C GLU A 30 9.25 -10.12 -10.93
N PHE A 31 8.30 -10.31 -10.00
CA PHE A 31 8.04 -9.36 -8.92
C PHE A 31 8.81 -9.72 -7.65
N TYR A 32 9.55 -8.75 -7.12
CA TYR A 32 10.32 -8.91 -5.88
C TYR A 32 9.46 -9.07 -4.62
N LYS A 33 8.20 -8.62 -4.68
CA LYS A 33 7.21 -8.73 -3.61
C LYS A 33 5.97 -9.40 -4.18
N PRO A 34 5.27 -10.25 -3.41
CA PRO A 34 4.07 -10.93 -3.87
C PRO A 34 3.00 -9.92 -4.29
N VAL A 35 2.38 -10.20 -5.43
CA VAL A 35 1.20 -9.50 -5.93
C VAL A 35 0.03 -10.47 -5.83
N VAL A 36 -0.94 -10.13 -4.99
CA VAL A 36 -2.10 -10.99 -4.67
C VAL A 36 -3.39 -10.37 -5.19
N THR A 37 -4.41 -11.21 -5.40
CA THR A 37 -5.76 -10.74 -5.74
C THR A 37 -6.53 -10.30 -4.48
N PRO A 38 -7.63 -9.54 -4.63
CA PRO A 38 -8.46 -9.18 -3.49
C PRO A 38 -9.03 -10.40 -2.78
N PHE A 39 -9.33 -11.47 -3.53
CA PHE A 39 -9.81 -12.73 -2.97
C PHE A 39 -8.77 -13.43 -2.10
N GLU A 40 -7.51 -13.50 -2.56
CA GLU A 40 -6.40 -14.05 -1.77
C GLU A 40 -6.13 -13.22 -0.51
N MET A 41 -6.19 -11.90 -0.62
CA MET A 41 -6.05 -10.99 0.52
C MET A 41 -7.17 -11.20 1.53
N GLU A 42 -8.41 -11.34 1.07
CA GLU A 42 -9.54 -11.59 1.96
C GLU A 42 -9.46 -12.96 2.63
N MET A 43 -9.09 -14.01 1.89
CA MET A 43 -8.85 -15.34 2.46
C MET A 43 -7.76 -15.34 3.55
N ALA A 44 -6.74 -14.47 3.42
CA ALA A 44 -5.68 -14.34 4.40
C ALA A 44 -6.09 -13.53 5.64
N CYS A 45 -6.99 -12.55 5.50
CA CYS A 45 -7.33 -11.61 6.57
C CYS A 45 -8.71 -11.86 7.21
N ASN A 46 -9.60 -12.58 6.54
CA ASN A 46 -10.93 -12.91 7.05
C ASN A 46 -10.93 -14.35 7.57
N SER A 47 -10.80 -14.51 8.89
CA SER A 47 -10.81 -15.83 9.54
C SER A 47 -12.12 -16.61 9.36
N ASP A 48 -13.22 -15.91 9.05
CA ASP A 48 -14.53 -16.53 8.84
C ASP A 48 -14.72 -17.01 7.40
N ARG A 49 -13.79 -16.67 6.49
CA ARG A 49 -13.79 -17.15 5.12
C ARG A 49 -12.99 -18.45 5.00
N GLU A 50 -13.69 -19.54 4.68
CA GLU A 50 -13.06 -20.84 4.44
C GLU A 50 -12.73 -21.05 2.96
N TRP A 51 -11.65 -21.79 2.69
CA TRP A 51 -11.29 -22.20 1.34
C TRP A 51 -12.24 -23.29 0.83
N THR A 52 -13.16 -22.92 -0.06
CA THR A 52 -14.16 -23.82 -0.66
C THR A 52 -13.69 -24.50 -1.95
N GLY A 53 -12.49 -24.16 -2.45
CA GLY A 53 -11.97 -24.63 -3.75
C GLY A 53 -12.33 -23.74 -4.94
N ASN A 54 -13.26 -22.80 -4.78
CA ASN A 54 -13.63 -21.85 -5.82
C ASN A 54 -12.75 -20.60 -5.73
N TYR A 55 -12.21 -20.17 -6.88
CA TYR A 55 -11.41 -18.95 -6.96
C TYR A 55 -12.23 -17.80 -7.53
N VAL A 56 -12.39 -16.73 -6.75
CA VAL A 56 -13.21 -15.57 -7.13
C VAL A 56 -12.30 -14.49 -7.73
N THR A 57 -12.55 -14.12 -8.99
CA THR A 57 -11.73 -13.11 -9.71
C THR A 57 -12.39 -11.73 -9.78
N ASP A 58 -13.72 -11.64 -9.72
CA ASP A 58 -14.42 -10.36 -9.72
C ASP A 58 -14.43 -9.77 -8.31
N PHE A 59 -13.79 -8.61 -8.16
CA PHE A 59 -13.76 -7.92 -6.87
C PHE A 59 -15.15 -7.50 -6.39
N ARG A 60 -16.12 -7.27 -7.29
CA ARG A 60 -17.46 -6.80 -6.91
C ARG A 60 -18.24 -7.83 -6.13
N SER A 61 -18.05 -9.13 -6.38
CA SER A 61 -18.76 -10.19 -5.65
C SER A 61 -18.27 -10.32 -4.21
N LEU A 62 -17.09 -9.79 -3.89
CA LEU A 62 -16.51 -9.77 -2.55
C LEU A 62 -16.95 -8.58 -1.69
N LEU A 63 -17.55 -7.56 -2.31
CA LEU A 63 -18.01 -6.37 -1.58
C LEU A 63 -19.36 -6.63 -0.88
N PRO A 64 -19.73 -5.87 0.16
CA PRO A 64 -21.02 -6.00 0.81
C PRO A 64 -22.18 -5.98 -0.20
N GLY A 65 -23.03 -7.01 -0.16
CA GLY A 65 -24.13 -7.21 -1.12
C GLY A 65 -23.76 -8.01 -2.38
N GLY A 66 -22.49 -8.39 -2.54
CA GLY A 66 -22.04 -9.35 -3.54
C GLY A 66 -22.36 -10.80 -3.15
N GLU A 67 -22.34 -11.70 -4.14
CA GLU A 67 -22.71 -13.12 -3.97
C GLU A 67 -21.72 -13.89 -3.08
N GLU A 68 -20.45 -13.48 -3.07
CA GLU A 68 -19.33 -14.14 -2.41
C GLU A 68 -18.83 -13.36 -1.19
N TYR A 69 -19.66 -12.45 -0.67
CA TYR A 69 -19.35 -11.63 0.50
C TYR A 69 -19.45 -12.46 1.77
N VAL A 70 -18.38 -12.46 2.56
CA VAL A 70 -18.34 -13.04 3.89
C VAL A 70 -18.08 -11.93 4.90
N GLU A 71 -19.01 -11.75 5.84
CA GLU A 71 -18.87 -10.76 6.90
C GLU A 71 -17.73 -11.16 7.85
N ILE A 72 -16.81 -10.24 8.11
CA ILE A 72 -15.72 -10.43 9.07
C ILE A 72 -16.32 -10.29 10.47
N SER A 73 -16.31 -11.36 11.26
CA SER A 73 -16.74 -11.30 12.65
C SER A 73 -15.69 -10.58 13.50
N GLU A 74 -16.15 -9.75 14.43
CA GLU A 74 -15.27 -9.02 15.36
C GLU A 74 -14.50 -9.93 16.34
N LYS A 75 -14.77 -11.24 16.33
CA LYS A 75 -14.11 -12.23 17.19
C LYS A 75 -12.64 -12.45 16.84
N SER A 76 -12.21 -12.03 15.65
CA SER A 76 -10.82 -12.08 15.17
C SER A 76 -9.90 -11.03 15.81
N LYS A 77 -10.43 -10.13 16.66
CA LYS A 77 -9.65 -9.15 17.43
C LYS A 77 -8.99 -9.82 18.65
N GLU A 78 -8.18 -10.86 18.45
CA GLU A 78 -7.20 -11.21 19.47
C GLU A 78 -6.16 -10.09 19.50
N GLU A 79 -6.30 -9.17 20.46
CA GLU A 79 -5.28 -8.17 20.77
C GLU A 79 -3.97 -8.90 21.07
N SER A 80 -3.08 -8.93 20.07
CA SER A 80 -1.77 -9.51 20.21
C SER A 80 -0.74 -8.40 20.28
N MET A 81 0.14 -8.50 21.26
CA MET A 81 1.19 -7.53 21.50
C MET A 81 2.52 -8.15 21.09
N ASP A 82 3.21 -7.55 20.12
CA ASP A 82 4.52 -8.00 19.69
C ASP A 82 5.54 -6.85 19.72
N VAL A 83 6.81 -7.18 19.52
CA VAL A 83 7.91 -6.21 19.44
C VAL A 83 8.41 -6.22 18.01
N SER A 84 8.38 -5.05 17.36
CA SER A 84 8.93 -4.89 16.02
C SER A 84 10.44 -5.11 16.05
N LEU A 85 10.94 -6.08 15.28
CA LEU A 85 12.38 -6.33 15.16
C LEU A 85 13.13 -5.22 14.41
N ILE A 86 12.40 -4.37 13.67
CA ILE A 86 12.98 -3.28 12.88
C ILE A 86 13.18 -2.04 13.75
N SER A 87 12.18 -1.70 14.58
CA SER A 87 12.21 -0.48 15.40
C SER A 87 12.52 -0.75 16.88
N GLY A 88 12.42 -1.99 17.33
CA GLY A 88 12.53 -2.37 18.75
C GLY A 88 11.33 -1.93 19.60
N LYS A 89 10.28 -1.36 18.99
CA LYS A 89 9.12 -0.85 19.70
C LYS A 89 8.04 -1.91 19.86
N MET A 90 7.30 -1.81 20.96
CA MET A 90 6.14 -2.65 21.24
C MET A 90 4.94 -2.13 20.44
N ARG A 91 4.29 -3.00 19.68
CA ARG A 91 3.08 -2.66 18.92
C ARG A 91 1.94 -3.59 19.29
N THR A 92 0.73 -3.04 19.38
CA THR A 92 -0.50 -3.81 19.56
C THR A 92 -1.15 -3.97 18.20
N LEU A 93 -1.38 -5.22 17.81
CA LEU A 93 -2.14 -5.61 16.62
C LEU A 93 -3.61 -5.76 17.03
N GLY A 94 -4.46 -4.86 16.52
CA GLY A 94 -5.87 -4.79 16.90
C GLY A 94 -6.41 -3.36 16.84
N GLN A 95 -7.75 -3.22 16.81
CA GLN A 95 -8.43 -1.93 16.84
C GLN A 95 -8.55 -1.47 18.30
N THR A 96 -7.99 -0.31 18.64
CA THR A 96 -8.12 0.29 19.99
C THR A 96 -9.05 1.50 19.96
N ASP A 97 -9.96 1.59 20.93
CA ASP A 97 -11.08 2.55 20.94
C ASP A 97 -10.78 3.92 21.61
N THR A 98 -9.52 4.29 21.88
CA THR A 98 -9.21 5.51 22.67
C THR A 98 -8.10 6.43 22.09
N PRO A 99 -8.19 7.77 22.20
CA PRO A 99 -7.56 8.69 21.22
C PRO A 99 -6.36 9.50 21.73
N GLU A 100 -5.40 9.79 20.83
CA GLU A 100 -4.69 11.08 20.64
C GLU A 100 -4.38 11.25 19.13
N LEU A 101 -4.58 12.46 18.55
CA LEU A 101 -4.68 12.70 17.10
C LEU A 101 -3.41 13.29 16.44
N SER A 102 -3.15 12.89 15.19
CA SER A 102 -2.46 13.67 14.15
C SER A 102 -3.28 13.65 12.84
N SER A 103 -3.39 14.80 12.19
CA SER A 103 -4.48 15.18 11.25
C SER A 103 -4.39 14.64 9.81
N THR A 104 -3.55 13.64 9.52
CA THR A 104 -3.24 13.22 8.12
C THR A 104 -3.55 11.76 7.79
N ALA A 105 -4.13 10.97 8.69
CA ALA A 105 -4.43 9.55 8.44
C ALA A 105 -5.81 9.35 7.77
N VAL A 106 -5.88 8.44 6.79
CA VAL A 106 -7.13 8.03 6.13
C VAL A 106 -7.62 6.73 6.78
N ILE A 107 -8.77 6.75 7.44
CA ILE A 107 -9.34 5.59 8.17
C ILE A 107 -10.83 5.47 7.84
N LEU A 108 -11.34 4.23 7.83
CA LEU A 108 -12.76 3.91 7.68
C LEU A 108 -13.59 4.62 8.77
N ARG A 109 -14.58 5.42 8.35
CA ARG A 109 -15.50 6.10 9.27
C ARG A 109 -16.59 5.13 9.69
N ASN A 110 -16.70 4.83 10.98
CA ASN A 110 -17.86 4.14 11.55
C ASN A 110 -19.11 5.04 11.46
N GLU A 111 -20.31 4.45 11.37
CA GLU A 111 -21.62 5.13 11.39
C GLU A 111 -21.81 6.03 12.62
N SER A 112 -21.11 5.73 13.72
CA SER A 112 -21.08 6.54 14.94
C SER A 112 -20.19 7.78 14.85
N MET A 113 -19.58 8.06 13.68
CA MET A 113 -18.53 9.08 13.50
C MET A 113 -17.29 8.87 14.40
N ALA A 114 -17.15 7.70 15.04
CA ALA A 114 -15.98 7.37 15.85
C ALA A 114 -14.78 7.06 14.94
N VAL A 115 -13.65 7.71 15.22
CA VAL A 115 -12.38 7.46 14.56
C VAL A 115 -11.68 6.34 15.33
N SER A 116 -11.51 5.18 14.73
CA SER A 116 -10.66 4.13 15.32
C SER A 116 -9.20 4.41 15.01
N ASN A 117 -8.36 4.58 16.04
CA ASN A 117 -6.94 4.83 15.83
C ASN A 117 -6.20 3.52 15.55
N VAL A 118 -5.38 3.53 14.49
CA VAL A 118 -4.36 2.52 14.25
C VAL A 118 -3.10 2.96 14.98
N SER A 119 -2.51 2.10 15.82
CA SER A 119 -1.37 2.38 16.69
C SER A 119 -0.28 3.23 16.01
N ALA A 120 0.28 4.21 16.73
CA ALA A 120 1.33 5.19 16.32
C ALA A 120 2.71 4.58 15.94
N ASP A 121 2.73 3.31 15.55
CA ASP A 121 3.92 2.58 15.09
C ASP A 121 3.58 1.67 13.89
N THR A 122 2.49 1.99 13.17
CA THR A 122 2.11 1.28 11.94
C THR A 122 2.81 1.83 10.70
N ALA A 123 2.74 1.06 9.61
CA ALA A 123 3.33 1.38 8.32
C ALA A 123 3.01 2.81 7.83
N GLY A 124 1.84 3.36 8.16
CA GLY A 124 1.47 4.74 7.81
C GLY A 124 2.39 5.80 8.41
N GLU A 125 2.78 5.67 9.69
CA GLU A 125 3.67 6.61 10.36
C GLU A 125 5.10 6.52 9.83
N PHE A 126 5.59 5.29 9.60
CA PHE A 126 6.87 5.06 8.94
C PHE A 126 6.92 5.71 7.55
N LEU A 127 5.89 5.53 6.73
CA LEU A 127 5.79 6.14 5.39
C LEU A 127 5.73 7.67 5.45
N SER A 128 5.19 8.24 6.53
CA SER A 128 5.10 9.69 6.73
C SER A 128 6.43 10.33 7.15
N THR A 129 7.28 9.59 7.86
CA THR A 129 8.53 10.10 8.47
C THR A 129 9.78 9.85 7.61
N ARG A 130 9.66 9.05 6.54
CA ARG A 130 10.78 8.78 5.63
C ARG A 130 11.38 10.07 5.03
N SER A 131 12.70 10.06 4.87
CA SER A 131 13.47 11.18 4.32
C SER A 131 13.25 11.37 2.81
N TRP A 132 13.00 10.29 2.08
CA TRP A 132 12.73 10.31 0.65
C TRP A 132 11.26 10.00 0.36
N LYS A 133 10.48 11.00 -0.08
CA LYS A 133 9.06 10.85 -0.43
C LYS A 133 8.81 10.76 -1.94
N GLY A 134 9.87 10.72 -2.74
CA GLY A 134 9.81 10.87 -4.19
C GLY A 134 10.12 12.29 -4.63
N LEU A 135 9.82 12.62 -5.88
CA LEU A 135 9.97 13.97 -6.42
C LEU A 135 8.91 14.88 -5.79
N ASP A 136 9.31 15.69 -4.82
CA ASP A 136 8.44 16.68 -4.19
C ASP A 136 8.08 17.76 -5.23
N GLN A 137 6.78 17.99 -5.43
CA GLN A 137 6.29 18.87 -6.49
C GLN A 137 6.51 20.35 -6.16
N GLN A 138 6.93 20.71 -4.94
CA GLN A 138 7.23 22.09 -4.51
C GLN A 138 6.19 23.09 -5.02
N LEU A 139 4.91 22.74 -4.85
CA LEU A 139 3.78 23.47 -5.44
C LEU A 139 3.73 24.88 -4.84
N GLY A 140 4.00 25.88 -5.68
CA GLY A 140 4.02 27.29 -5.26
C GLY A 140 5.34 27.76 -4.62
N GLU A 141 6.28 26.85 -4.36
CA GLU A 141 7.64 27.19 -3.87
C GLU A 141 8.63 27.41 -5.01
N THR A 142 8.33 26.88 -6.19
CA THR A 142 9.10 27.11 -7.41
C THR A 142 8.66 28.40 -8.09
N PRO A 143 9.52 29.44 -8.18
CA PRO A 143 9.17 30.65 -8.90
C PRO A 143 8.91 30.32 -10.37
N ILE A 144 7.99 31.06 -10.98
CA ILE A 144 7.68 30.91 -12.41
C ILE A 144 8.91 31.32 -13.22
N ILE A 145 9.59 30.35 -13.82
CA ILE A 145 10.75 30.57 -14.69
C ILE A 145 10.35 30.21 -16.12
N LYS A 146 10.82 30.97 -17.11
CA LYS A 146 10.62 30.60 -18.52
C LYS A 146 11.32 29.26 -18.78
N ALA A 147 10.70 28.39 -19.58
CA ALA A 147 11.32 27.13 -19.98
C ALA A 147 12.71 27.40 -20.56
N VAL A 148 13.72 26.73 -20.00
CA VAL A 148 15.11 26.76 -20.48
C VAL A 148 15.33 25.52 -21.31
N GLU A 149 16.12 25.64 -22.38
CA GLU A 149 16.52 24.49 -23.18
C GLU A 149 17.29 23.48 -22.30
N GLY A 150 16.78 22.25 -22.23
CA GLY A 150 17.39 21.17 -21.46
C GLY A 150 18.62 20.58 -22.15
N ARG A 151 19.21 19.56 -21.54
CA ARG A 151 20.32 18.82 -22.17
C ARG A 151 19.80 18.09 -23.42
N LYS A 152 20.59 18.15 -24.50
CA LYS A 152 20.29 17.49 -25.78
C LYS A 152 21.12 16.21 -25.91
N GLY A 153 20.54 15.15 -26.44
CA GLY A 153 21.23 13.87 -26.65
C GLY A 153 20.47 12.65 -26.13
N ILE A 154 21.15 11.50 -26.14
CA ILE A 154 20.65 10.23 -25.60
C ILE A 154 21.09 10.08 -24.15
N ALA A 155 20.30 9.40 -23.31
CA ALA A 155 20.60 9.27 -21.88
C ALA A 155 21.94 8.57 -21.58
N SER A 156 22.50 7.84 -22.55
CA SER A 156 23.82 7.21 -22.48
C SER A 156 24.99 8.15 -22.80
N GLY A 157 24.72 9.39 -23.22
CA GLY A 157 25.73 10.39 -23.54
C GLY A 157 25.06 11.66 -24.09
N TYR A 158 24.95 12.68 -23.25
CA TYR A 158 24.44 13.98 -23.70
C TYR A 158 25.50 14.71 -24.54
N THR A 159 25.07 15.59 -25.44
CA THR A 159 25.96 16.30 -26.38
C THR A 159 26.99 17.20 -25.69
N HIS A 160 26.81 17.49 -24.40
CA HIS A 160 27.69 18.34 -23.59
C HIS A 160 28.54 17.53 -22.60
N GLU A 161 28.47 16.21 -22.62
CA GLU A 161 29.29 15.34 -21.78
C GLU A 161 30.57 14.97 -22.53
N GLU A 162 31.73 15.25 -21.94
CA GLU A 162 33.01 14.84 -22.51
C GLU A 162 33.12 13.31 -22.42
N SER A 163 33.45 12.67 -23.54
CA SER A 163 33.72 11.24 -23.60
C SER A 163 35.00 10.94 -22.84
N ASN A 164 34.88 10.59 -21.56
CA ASN A 164 36.04 10.18 -20.77
C ASN A 164 36.56 8.86 -21.36
N THR A 165 37.69 8.94 -22.06
CA THR A 165 38.34 7.83 -22.78
C THR A 165 39.32 7.12 -21.88
#